data_AF-A0A7C5AML7-F1
#
_entry.id   AF-A0A7C5AML7-F1
#
_cell.length_a   1.000
_cell.length_b   1.000
_cell.length_c   1.000
_cell.angle_alpha   90.00
_cell.angle_beta   90.00
_cell.angle_gamma   90.00
#
_symmetry.space_group_name_H-M   'P 1'
#
loop_
_entity.id
_entity.type
_entity.pdbx_description
1 polymer ?
#
loop_
_entity_poly.entity_id
_entity_poly.type
_entity_poly.pdbx_seq_one_letter_code
_entity_poly.pdbx_strand_id
1 'polypeptide(L)'
;MPRGKNKLAKVGDLFLINEVSRMVNLSQKRIREYEKEGFIKPLREKNTNNRLYSPFDILQIQQINNLIHERGFTLACLRNLMVLAPCWNIFDCQHKEKCAAYKSPWQPCYEVRLRQETLCNGPCDRCAIYLNRYIQKQKILEKPRKE
;
A
#
# COMPACT_ATOMS: atom_id res chain seq x y z
N MET A 1 -26.19 -19.30 -8.85
CA MET A 1 -25.10 -19.13 -9.85
C MET A 1 -23.84 -19.80 -9.30
N PRO A 2 -23.10 -20.60 -10.09
CA PRO A 2 -22.13 -21.52 -9.54
C PRO A 2 -20.90 -20.77 -9.01
N ARG A 3 -20.55 -21.10 -7.77
CA ARG A 3 -19.41 -20.59 -7.00
C ARG A 3 -18.12 -20.88 -7.74
N GLY A 4 -17.52 -19.85 -8.34
CA GLY A 4 -16.19 -19.94 -8.93
C GLY A 4 -15.19 -20.31 -7.84
N LYS A 5 -14.48 -21.43 -8.04
CA LYS A 5 -13.40 -21.91 -7.17
C LYS A 5 -12.45 -20.73 -6.88
N ASN A 6 -12.26 -20.41 -5.60
CA ASN A 6 -11.26 -19.43 -5.16
C ASN A 6 -9.87 -19.92 -5.58
N LYS A 7 -9.38 -19.44 -6.72
CA LYS A 7 -8.01 -19.70 -7.16
C LYS A 7 -7.09 -18.93 -6.20
N LEU A 8 -6.37 -19.66 -5.36
CA LEU A 8 -5.33 -19.09 -4.49
C LEU A 8 -4.23 -18.52 -5.40
N ALA A 9 -3.94 -17.22 -5.26
CA ALA A 9 -2.91 -16.55 -6.05
C ALA A 9 -1.52 -17.12 -5.74
N LYS A 10 -0.78 -17.56 -6.76
CA LYS A 10 0.60 -18.05 -6.60
C LYS A 10 1.61 -16.94 -6.89
N VAL A 11 2.78 -17.05 -6.28
CA VAL A 11 3.94 -16.17 -6.55
C VAL A 11 4.32 -16.34 -8.03
N GLY A 12 4.20 -15.26 -8.82
CA GLY A 12 4.45 -15.24 -10.27
C GLY A 12 3.21 -15.02 -11.14
N ASP A 13 2.00 -15.22 -10.60
CA ASP A 13 0.76 -15.01 -11.34
C ASP A 13 0.44 -13.50 -11.46
N LEU A 14 -0.06 -13.08 -12.62
CA LEU A 14 -0.63 -11.76 -12.84
C LEU A 14 -2.11 -11.88 -13.17
N PHE A 15 -2.93 -10.99 -12.61
CA PHE A 15 -4.38 -11.05 -12.68
C PHE A 15 -4.96 -9.80 -13.32
N LEU A 16 -6.00 -9.96 -14.14
CA LEU A 16 -6.77 -8.83 -14.65
C LEU A 16 -7.70 -8.28 -13.57
N ILE A 17 -8.11 -7.02 -13.72
CA ILE A 17 -9.00 -6.35 -12.74
C ILE A 17 -10.31 -7.11 -12.50
N ASN A 18 -10.83 -7.81 -13.52
CA ASN A 18 -12.05 -8.62 -13.42
C ASN A 18 -11.87 -9.80 -12.45
N GLU A 19 -10.70 -10.43 -12.47
CA GLU A 19 -10.36 -11.55 -11.59
C GLU A 19 -10.15 -11.04 -10.17
N VAL A 20 -9.35 -9.99 -10.01
CA VAL A 20 -9.09 -9.37 -8.69
C VAL A 20 -10.40 -8.94 -8.03
N SER A 21 -11.29 -8.27 -8.76
CA SER A 21 -12.62 -7.85 -8.28
C SER A 21 -13.40 -8.99 -7.65
N ARG A 22 -13.37 -10.19 -8.25
CA ARG A 22 -14.02 -11.39 -7.70
C ARG A 22 -13.27 -11.94 -6.48
N MET A 23 -11.94 -11.97 -6.52
CA MET A 23 -11.10 -12.52 -5.44
C MET A 23 -11.19 -11.72 -4.14
N VAL A 24 -11.28 -10.40 -4.23
CA VAL A 24 -11.34 -9.50 -3.07
C VAL A 24 -12.76 -9.01 -2.76
N ASN A 25 -13.74 -9.45 -3.53
CA ASN A 25 -15.15 -9.04 -3.43
C ASN A 25 -15.35 -7.52 -3.44
N LEU A 26 -14.71 -6.83 -4.39
CA LEU A 26 -14.84 -5.38 -4.57
C LEU A 26 -15.21 -5.02 -5.99
N SER A 27 -15.93 -3.91 -6.17
CA SER A 27 -16.14 -3.35 -7.50
C SER A 27 -14.83 -2.89 -8.12
N GLN A 28 -14.71 -3.00 -9.45
CA GLN A 28 -13.54 -2.51 -10.18
C GLN A 28 -13.33 -1.01 -9.96
N LYS A 29 -14.42 -0.25 -9.79
CA LYS A 29 -14.37 1.18 -9.46
C LYS A 29 -13.62 1.40 -8.14
N ARG A 30 -13.93 0.62 -7.10
CA ARG A 30 -13.26 0.73 -5.79
C ARG A 30 -11.77 0.38 -5.87
N ILE A 31 -11.41 -0.66 -6.63
CA ILE A 31 -9.99 -1.00 -6.86
C ILE A 31 -9.24 0.13 -7.57
N ARG A 32 -9.87 0.77 -8.56
CA ARG A 32 -9.29 1.94 -9.25
C ARG A 32 -9.20 3.17 -8.33
N GLU A 33 -10.12 3.34 -7.38
CA GLU A 33 -10.00 4.35 -6.32
C GLU A 33 -8.74 4.09 -5.49
N TYR A 34 -8.46 2.85 -5.08
CA TYR A 34 -7.24 2.54 -4.30
C TYR A 34 -5.95 2.81 -5.09
N GLU A 35 -5.94 2.55 -6.40
CA GLU A 35 -4.83 2.94 -7.29
C GLU A 35 -4.67 4.47 -7.34
N LYS A 36 -5.78 5.20 -7.53
CA LYS A 36 -5.78 6.67 -7.60
C LYS A 36 -5.28 7.31 -6.30
N GLU A 37 -5.64 6.74 -5.15
CA GLU A 37 -5.21 7.18 -3.83
C GLU A 37 -3.77 6.75 -3.49
N GLY A 38 -3.08 6.08 -4.42
CA GLY A 38 -1.67 5.72 -4.27
C GLY A 38 -1.43 4.57 -3.29
N PHE A 39 -2.43 3.73 -3.00
CA PHE A 39 -2.22 2.57 -2.14
C PHE A 39 -1.65 1.37 -2.87
N ILE A 40 -1.91 1.28 -4.17
CA ILE A 40 -1.41 0.22 -5.05
C ILE A 40 -0.96 0.80 -6.38
N LYS A 41 -0.06 0.08 -7.07
CA LYS A 41 0.36 0.41 -8.43
C LYS A 41 0.49 -0.89 -9.23
N PRO A 42 -0.59 -1.34 -9.89
CA PRO A 42 -0.53 -2.54 -10.72
C PRO A 42 0.44 -2.33 -11.89
N LEU A 43 0.97 -3.44 -12.40
CA LEU A 43 1.74 -3.45 -13.64
C LEU A 43 0.81 -3.16 -14.82
N ARG A 44 1.41 -2.74 -15.93
CA ARG A 44 0.69 -2.53 -17.19
C ARG A 44 1.26 -3.44 -18.27
N GLU A 45 0.37 -4.15 -18.95
CA GLU A 45 0.74 -4.97 -20.10
C GLU A 45 1.21 -4.06 -21.25
N LYS A 46 2.36 -4.38 -21.86
CA LYS A 46 3.00 -3.51 -22.87
C LYS A 46 2.13 -3.26 -24.10
N ASN A 47 1.38 -4.27 -24.55
CA ASN A 47 0.66 -4.22 -25.83
C ASN A 47 -0.77 -3.68 -25.68
N THR A 48 -1.46 -4.04 -24.61
CA THR A 48 -2.89 -3.71 -24.43
C THR A 48 -3.10 -2.58 -23.44
N ASN A 49 -2.06 -2.20 -22.69
CA ASN A 49 -2.12 -1.27 -21.55
C ASN A 49 -3.10 -1.72 -20.43
N ASN A 50 -3.45 -3.01 -20.40
CA ASN A 50 -4.28 -3.58 -19.36
C ASN A 50 -3.55 -3.60 -18.01
N ARG A 51 -4.31 -3.42 -16.92
CA ARG A 51 -3.79 -3.52 -15.55
C ARG A 51 -3.58 -4.98 -15.18
N LEU A 52 -2.38 -5.30 -14.73
CA LEU A 52 -1.96 -6.60 -14.25
C LEU A 52 -1.59 -6.48 -12.77
N TYR A 53 -2.39 -7.13 -11.94
CA TYR A 53 -2.22 -7.12 -10.49
C TYR A 53 -1.41 -8.34 -10.08
N SER A 54 -0.38 -8.12 -9.27
CA SER A 54 0.42 -9.19 -8.66
C SER A 54 -0.20 -9.64 -7.34
N PRO A 55 0.25 -10.77 -6.76
CA PRO A 55 -0.23 -11.21 -5.45
C PRO A 55 0.01 -10.15 -4.36
N PHE A 56 1.09 -9.39 -4.47
CA PHE A 56 1.38 -8.26 -3.58
C PHE A 56 0.28 -7.18 -3.65
N ASP A 57 -0.18 -6.83 -4.86
CA ASP A 57 -1.23 -5.82 -5.03
C ASP A 57 -2.56 -6.32 -4.45
N ILE A 58 -2.88 -7.60 -4.66
CA ILE A 58 -4.10 -8.24 -4.12
C ILE A 58 -4.08 -8.23 -2.60
N LEU A 59 -2.95 -8.59 -1.97
CA LEU A 59 -2.79 -8.55 -0.52
C LEU A 59 -2.98 -7.13 0.03
N GLN A 60 -2.37 -6.12 -0.61
CA GLN A 60 -2.57 -4.72 -0.21
C GLN A 60 -4.04 -4.31 -0.32
N ILE A 61 -4.73 -4.65 -1.43
CA ILE A 61 -6.16 -4.36 -1.62
C ILE A 61 -6.99 -4.95 -0.47
N GLN A 62 -6.75 -6.22 -0.11
CA GLN A 62 -7.47 -6.88 0.98
C GLN A 62 -7.22 -6.19 2.32
N GLN A 63 -5.97 -5.84 2.62
CA GLN A 63 -5.62 -5.14 3.86
C GLN A 63 -6.29 -3.76 3.95
N ILE A 64 -6.21 -2.95 2.89
CA ILE A 64 -6.86 -1.63 2.82
C ILE A 64 -8.36 -1.77 3.01
N ASN A 65 -8.97 -2.75 2.35
CA ASN A 65 -10.39 -3.00 2.46
C ASN A 65 -10.81 -3.34 3.90
N ASN A 66 -10.04 -4.18 4.57
CA ASN A 66 -10.29 -4.54 5.97
C ASN A 66 -10.10 -3.33 6.90
N LEU A 67 -9.10 -2.47 6.66
CA LEU A 67 -8.93 -1.25 7.43
C LEU A 67 -10.14 -0.31 7.29
N ILE A 68 -10.72 -0.22 6.09
CA ILE A 68 -11.88 0.64 5.83
C ILE A 68 -13.15 0.06 6.47
N HIS A 69 -13.45 -1.22 6.21
CA HIS A 69 -14.73 -1.82 6.61
C HIS A 69 -14.76 -2.34 8.04
N GLU A 70 -13.67 -2.90 8.54
CA GLU A 70 -13.62 -3.50 9.88
C GLU A 70 -13.09 -2.54 10.94
N ARG A 71 -12.27 -1.55 10.55
CA ARG A 71 -11.63 -0.61 11.49
C ARG A 71 -12.07 0.84 11.32
N GLY A 72 -13.00 1.13 10.40
CA GLY A 72 -13.58 2.46 10.23
C GLY A 72 -12.63 3.51 9.65
N PHE A 73 -11.51 3.12 9.02
CA PHE A 73 -10.63 4.07 8.38
C PHE A 73 -11.26 4.65 7.10
N THR A 74 -10.96 5.90 6.80
CA THR A 74 -11.29 6.51 5.50
C THR A 74 -10.07 6.49 4.58
N LEU A 75 -10.30 6.59 3.26
CA LEU A 75 -9.22 6.72 2.28
C LEU A 75 -8.31 7.91 2.59
N ALA A 76 -8.90 9.05 2.98
CA ALA A 76 -8.14 10.24 3.36
C ALA A 76 -7.27 10.01 4.60
N CYS A 77 -7.79 9.31 5.61
CA CYS A 77 -7.03 8.95 6.80
C CYS A 77 -5.85 8.04 6.45
N LEU A 78 -6.07 6.97 5.69
CA LEU A 78 -5.01 6.05 5.28
C LEU A 78 -3.93 6.76 4.48
N ARG A 79 -4.30 7.62 3.52
CA ARG A 79 -3.35 8.39 2.73
C ARG A 79 -2.47 9.29 3.61
N ASN A 80 -3.08 9.99 4.57
CA ASN A 80 -2.35 10.84 5.51
C ASN A 80 -1.41 10.01 6.39
N LEU A 81 -1.83 8.82 6.84
CA LEU A 81 -0.97 7.91 7.60
C LEU A 81 0.25 7.47 6.80
N MET A 82 0.10 7.11 5.52
CA MET A 82 1.21 6.70 4.65
C MET A 82 2.29 7.79 4.49
N VAL A 83 1.92 9.05 4.68
CA VAL A 83 2.78 10.23 4.52
C VAL A 83 3.41 10.67 5.85
N LEU A 84 2.66 10.56 6.95
CA LEU A 84 3.05 11.06 8.26
C LEU A 84 3.78 10.03 9.11
N ALA A 85 3.38 8.75 9.03
CA ALA A 85 3.93 7.69 9.85
C ALA A 85 5.15 7.04 9.17
N PRO A 86 6.20 6.70 9.94
CA PRO A 86 7.30 5.92 9.41
C PRO A 86 6.85 4.49 9.08
N CYS A 87 7.60 3.81 8.20
CA CYS A 87 7.17 2.51 7.67
C CYS A 87 6.96 1.44 8.74
N TRP A 88 7.74 1.44 9.83
CA TRP A 88 7.60 0.47 10.93
C TRP A 88 6.40 0.74 11.86
N ASN A 89 5.72 1.87 11.72
CA ASN A 89 4.43 2.12 12.38
C ASN A 89 3.25 1.71 11.50
N ILE A 90 3.48 1.57 10.19
CA ILE A 90 2.46 1.20 9.20
C ILE A 90 2.49 -0.31 8.95
N PHE A 91 3.69 -0.87 8.78
CA PHE A 91 3.91 -2.28 8.51
C PHE A 91 4.34 -3.01 9.79
N ASP A 92 3.85 -4.24 9.95
CA ASP A 92 4.17 -5.11 11.08
C ASP A 92 5.60 -5.70 10.96
N CYS A 93 6.61 -4.85 11.22
CA CYS A 93 8.02 -5.20 11.11
C CYS A 93 8.54 -5.90 12.36
N GLN A 94 8.62 -7.24 12.33
CA GLN A 94 9.02 -8.10 13.45
C GLN A 94 10.42 -7.80 14.05
N HIS A 95 11.39 -7.40 13.23
CA HIS A 95 12.77 -7.11 13.68
C HIS A 95 13.21 -5.68 13.32
N LYS A 96 12.33 -4.69 13.53
CA LYS A 96 12.57 -3.29 13.14
C LYS A 96 13.89 -2.71 13.66
N GLU A 97 14.33 -3.09 14.87
CA GLU A 97 15.60 -2.66 15.48
C GLU A 97 16.84 -2.94 14.60
N LYS A 98 16.77 -3.99 13.76
CA LYS A 98 17.84 -4.36 12.83
C LYS A 98 17.75 -3.62 11.49
N CYS A 99 16.63 -2.95 11.20
CA CYS A 99 16.39 -2.28 9.93
C CYS A 99 17.07 -0.91 9.86
N ALA A 100 17.78 -0.63 8.76
CA ALA A 100 18.40 0.67 8.53
C ALA A 100 17.39 1.83 8.58
N ALA A 101 16.17 1.64 8.06
CA ALA A 101 15.15 2.68 8.09
C ALA A 101 14.77 3.09 9.52
N TYR A 102 14.71 2.14 10.45
CA TYR A 102 14.39 2.40 11.85
C TYR A 102 15.52 3.14 12.57
N LYS A 103 16.78 2.82 12.23
CA LYS A 103 17.97 3.49 12.78
C LYS A 103 18.14 4.93 12.31
N SER A 104 17.50 5.31 11.19
CA SER A 104 17.54 6.65 10.61
C SER A 104 16.15 7.29 10.56
N PRO A 105 15.53 7.59 11.72
CA PRO A 105 14.11 7.99 11.79
C PRO A 105 13.76 9.33 11.13
N TRP A 106 14.76 10.19 10.91
CA TRP A 106 14.59 11.46 10.20
C TRP A 106 14.49 11.30 8.67
N GLN A 107 14.77 10.11 8.13
CA GLN A 107 14.74 9.85 6.69
C GLN A 107 13.62 8.88 6.32
N PRO A 108 12.90 9.10 5.21
CA PRO A 108 11.96 8.11 4.68
C PRO A 108 12.66 6.79 4.35
N CYS A 109 11.98 5.67 4.55
CA CYS A 109 12.54 4.34 4.34
C CYS A 109 13.09 4.12 2.92
N TYR A 110 12.48 4.75 1.92
CA TYR A 110 12.89 4.63 0.52
C TYR A 110 14.17 5.42 0.20
N GLU A 111 14.48 6.49 0.94
CA GLU A 111 15.76 7.20 0.79
C GLU A 111 16.89 6.45 1.47
N VAL A 112 16.62 5.90 2.66
CA VAL A 112 17.58 5.04 3.37
C VAL A 112 17.95 3.84 2.49
N ARG A 113 16.96 3.22 1.84
CA ARG A 113 17.16 2.06 0.96
C ARG A 113 18.10 2.32 -0.23
N LEU A 114 18.27 3.58 -0.66
CA LEU A 114 19.22 3.92 -1.73
C LEU A 114 20.68 3.84 -1.29
N ARG A 115 20.95 3.93 0.02
CA ARG A 115 22.29 3.98 0.59
C ARG A 115 22.63 2.74 1.42
N GLN A 116 21.63 2.17 2.08
CA GLN A 116 21.78 1.02 2.96
C GLN A 116 20.58 0.08 2.84
N GLU A 117 20.85 -1.23 2.85
CA GLU A 117 19.80 -2.23 2.77
C GLU A 117 18.81 -2.13 3.95
N THR A 118 17.52 -2.19 3.63
CA THR A 118 16.42 -2.23 4.61
C THR A 118 15.83 -3.63 4.67
N LEU A 119 15.25 -4.04 5.80
CA LEU A 119 14.55 -5.33 5.94
C LEU A 119 13.20 -5.41 5.20
N CYS A 120 12.86 -4.41 4.38
CA CYS A 120 11.65 -4.42 3.60
C CYS A 120 11.82 -5.27 2.33
N ASN A 121 11.11 -6.39 2.27
CA ASN A 121 11.16 -7.30 1.11
C ASN A 121 10.22 -6.88 -0.04
N GLY A 122 9.37 -5.87 0.18
CA GLY A 122 8.45 -5.36 -0.81
C GLY A 122 9.11 -4.43 -1.84
N PRO A 123 8.57 -4.34 -3.06
CA PRO A 123 9.03 -3.39 -4.07
C PRO A 123 8.64 -1.96 -3.68
N CYS A 124 9.64 -1.09 -3.51
CA CYS A 124 9.42 0.29 -3.10
C CYS A 124 8.55 1.06 -4.11
N ASP A 125 8.77 0.88 -5.41
CA ASP A 125 8.05 1.61 -6.46
C ASP A 125 6.54 1.30 -6.55
N ARG A 126 6.07 0.28 -5.81
CA ARG A 126 4.66 -0.11 -5.68
C ARG A 126 4.14 -0.06 -4.23
N CYS A 127 4.97 0.34 -3.28
CA CYS A 127 4.62 0.46 -1.87
C CYS A 127 3.82 1.74 -1.62
N ALA A 128 2.73 1.67 -0.85
CA ALA A 128 1.86 2.81 -0.56
C ALA A 128 2.62 4.04 0.02
N ILE A 129 3.62 3.82 0.87
CA ILE A 129 4.46 4.90 1.42
C ILE A 129 5.22 5.63 0.32
N TYR A 130 5.84 4.86 -0.59
CA TYR A 130 6.60 5.44 -1.70
C TYR A 130 5.70 6.10 -2.74
N LEU A 131 4.55 5.50 -3.05
CA LEU A 131 3.59 6.06 -4.00
C LEU A 131 3.06 7.43 -3.53
N ASN A 132 2.94 7.64 -2.23
CA ASN A 132 2.50 8.90 -1.63
C ASN A 132 3.64 9.87 -1.26
N ARG A 133 4.90 9.59 -1.66
CA ARG A 133 6.09 10.37 -1.23
C ARG A 133 6.09 11.86 -1.59
N TYR A 134 5.35 12.25 -2.64
CA TYR A 134 5.26 13.64 -3.08
C TYR A 134 4.05 14.38 -2.50
N ILE A 135 3.21 13.70 -1.71
CA ILE A 135 2.08 14.35 -1.06
C ILE A 135 2.60 15.25 0.06
N GLN A 136 2.14 16.49 0.07
CA GLN A 136 2.49 17.45 1.10
C GLN A 136 1.98 17.00 2.47
N LYS A 137 2.86 16.99 3.48
CA LYS A 137 2.50 16.64 4.86
C LYS A 137 1.65 17.75 5.47
N GLN A 138 0.36 17.50 5.64
CA GLN A 138 -0.53 18.40 6.36
C GLN A 138 -0.47 18.13 7.87
N LYS A 139 -0.47 19.20 8.67
CA LYS A 139 -0.61 19.09 10.13
C LYS A 139 -2.08 18.81 10.44
N ILE A 140 -2.34 17.86 11.34
CA ILE A 140 -3.72 17.44 11.69
C ILE A 140 -4.29 18.32 12.80
N LEU A 141 -3.46 18.76 13.74
CA LEU A 141 -3.84 19.58 14.87
C LEU A 141 -3.09 20.91 14.84
N GLU A 142 -3.76 21.96 15.32
CA GLU A 142 -3.15 23.27 15.54
C GLU A 142 -2.12 23.21 16.68
N LYS A 143 -1.19 24.17 16.68
CA LYS A 143 -0.22 24.31 17.76
C LYS A 143 -0.96 24.66 19.06
N PRO A 144 -0.72 23.96 20.19
CA PRO A 144 -1.28 24.35 21.48
C PRO A 144 -0.90 25.80 21.80
N ARG A 145 -1.87 26.60 22.27
CA ARG A 145 -1.60 27.96 22.75
C ARG A 145 -0.72 27.84 24.00
N LYS A 146 0.34 28.64 24.08
CA LYS A 146 1.09 28.80 25.31
C LYS A 146 0.29 29.76 26.18
N GLU A 147 -0.10 29.31 27.37
CA GLU A 147 -0.52 30.18 28.48
C GLU A 147 0.71 30.90 29.06
#